data_AF-A0A355BHE4-F1
#
_entry.id   AF-A0A355BHE4-F1
#
_cell.length_a   1.000
_cell.length_b   1.000
_cell.length_c   1.000
_cell.angle_alpha   90.00
_cell.angle_beta   90.00
_cell.angle_gamma   90.00
#
_symmetry.space_group_name_H-M   'P 1'
#
loop_
_entity.id
_entity.type
_entity.pdbx_description
1 polymer ?
#
loop_
_entity_poly.entity_id
_entity_poly.type
_entity_poly.pdbx_seq_one_letter_code
_entity_poly.pdbx_strand_id
1 'polypeptide(L)' 'MKRSELLNVLDRRILVFDGAMGTMLQAKGCLAPGELPELLNLRDPAAVSEVHREYLEVGC' A
#
# COMPACT_ATOMS: atom_id res chain seq x y z
N MET A 1 -11.09 0.56 -13.92
CA MET A 1 -10.74 -0.62 -14.73
C MET A 1 -11.88 -1.63 -14.64
N LYS A 2 -12.35 -2.15 -15.77
CA LYS A 2 -13.35 -3.23 -15.83
C LYS A 2 -12.69 -4.59 -15.63
N ARG A 3 -13.45 -5.61 -15.21
CA ARG A 3 -12.94 -6.98 -15.04
C ARG A 3 -12.23 -7.51 -16.29
N SER A 4 -12.77 -7.27 -17.48
CA SER A 4 -12.16 -7.70 -18.75
C SER A 4 -10.80 -7.07 -18.99
N GLU A 5 -10.61 -5.80 -18.62
CA GLU A 5 -9.34 -5.09 -18.76
C GLU A 5 -8.29 -5.67 -17.81
N LEU A 6 -8.65 -6.00 -16.56
CA LEU A 6 -7.75 -6.65 -15.61
C LEU A 6 -7.29 -8.03 -16.12
N LEU A 7 -8.23 -8.86 -16.59
CA LEU A 7 -7.91 -10.19 -17.12
C LEU A 7 -6.96 -10.10 -18.32
N ASN A 8 -7.18 -9.16 -19.23
CA ASN A 8 -6.28 -8.92 -20.36
C ASN A 8 -4.85 -8.54 -19.91
N VAL A 9 -4.69 -7.84 -18.79
CA VAL A 9 -3.36 -7.52 -18.25
C VAL A 9 -2.71 -8.76 -17.61
N LEU A 10 -3.48 -9.52 -16.83
CA LEU A 10 -3.00 -10.73 -16.16
C LEU A 10 -2.57 -11.83 -17.17
N ASP A 11 -3.24 -11.92 -18.32
CA ASP A 11 -2.84 -12.83 -19.41
C ASP A 11 -1.52 -12.43 -20.09
N ARG A 12 -1.11 -11.15 -19.99
CA ARG A 12 0.06 -10.60 -20.70
C ARG A 12 1.29 -10.46 -19.82
N ARG A 13 1.12 -10.32 -18.51
CA ARG A 13 2.23 -10.18 -17.56
C ARG A 13 1.82 -10.53 -16.14
N ILE A 14 2.81 -10.88 -15.34
CA ILE A 14 2.66 -10.99 -13.88
C ILE A 14 2.51 -9.57 -13.31
N LEU A 15 1.56 -9.40 -12.40
CA LEU A 15 1.43 -8.20 -11.56
C LEU A 15 2.01 -8.49 -10.18
N VAL A 16 2.66 -7.49 -9.61
CA VAL A 16 3.20 -7.53 -8.25
C VAL A 16 2.32 -6.64 -7.39
N PHE A 17 1.93 -7.13 -6.21
CA PHE A 17 1.19 -6.36 -5.22
C PHE A 17 2.15 -5.71 -4.23
N ASP A 18 1.64 -4.74 -3.48
CA ASP A 18 2.37 -4.09 -2.41
C ASP A 18 2.71 -5.05 -1.26
N GLY A 19 3.59 -4.58 -0.39
CA GLY A 19 4.02 -5.31 0.80
C GLY A 19 3.18 -5.00 2.03
N ALA A 20 3.74 -5.25 3.22
CA ALA A 20 3.06 -5.02 4.48
C ALA A 20 2.98 -3.52 4.84
N MET A 21 1.77 -2.99 5.03
CA MET A 21 1.55 -1.60 5.45
C MET A 21 1.96 -1.35 6.91
N GLY A 22 1.54 -2.21 7.84
CA GLY A 22 1.80 -2.03 9.27
C GLY A 22 3.30 -1.98 9.60
N THR A 23 4.10 -2.86 8.97
CA THR A 23 5.55 -2.90 9.15
C THR A 23 6.22 -1.60 8.67
N MET A 24 5.81 -1.07 7.51
CA MET A 24 6.34 0.19 6.98
C MET A 24 5.97 1.38 7.86
N LEU A 25 4.73 1.43 8.33
CA LEU A 25 4.24 2.49 9.23
C LEU A 25 4.97 2.47 10.58
N GLN A 26 5.22 1.28 11.15
CA GLN A 26 6.02 1.13 12.36
C GLN A 26 7.48 1.53 12.15
N ALA A 27 8.08 1.14 11.03
CA ALA A 27 9.47 1.50 10.70
C ALA A 27 9.66 3.03 10.56
N LYS A 28 8.64 3.73 10.08
CA LYS A 28 8.60 5.21 9.99
C LYS A 28 8.26 5.90 11.32
N GLY A 29 7.93 5.13 12.37
CA GLY A 29 7.49 5.68 13.66
C GLY A 29 6.08 6.29 13.63
N CYS A 30 5.33 6.09 12.54
CA CYS A 30 3.96 6.58 12.39
C CYS A 30 2.94 5.75 13.17
N LEU A 31 3.30 4.52 13.56
CA LEU A 31 2.42 3.58 14.24
C LEU A 31 3.14 2.92 15.42
N ALA A 32 2.56 2.99 16.62
CA ALA A 32 3.09 2.27 17.76
C ALA A 32 2.66 0.78 17.78
N PRO A 33 3.40 -0.11 18.47
CA PRO A 33 2.99 -1.50 18.63
C PRO A 33 1.60 -1.62 19.28
N GLY A 34 0.71 -2.40 18.66
CA GLY A 34 -0.65 -2.61 19.15
C GLY A 34 -1.66 -1.53 18.76
N GLU A 35 -1.24 -0.46 18.08
CA GLU A 35 -2.16 0.51 17.50
C GLU A 35 -2.82 0.00 16.21
N LEU A 36 -4.01 0.53 15.91
CA LEU A 36 -4.79 0.22 14.72
C LEU A 36 -4.31 1.09 13.54
N PRO A 37 -3.65 0.52 12.50
CA PRO A 37 -3.20 1.28 11.34
C PRO A 37 -4.33 2.04 10.64
N GLU A 38 -5.56 1.51 10.68
CA GLU A 38 -6.70 2.07 9.96
C GLU A 38 -7.06 3.48 10.46
N LEU A 39 -6.79 3.79 11.73
CA LEU A 39 -7.05 5.12 12.31
C LEU A 39 -6.14 6.19 11.71
N LEU A 40 -4.97 5.83 11.15
CA LEU A 40 -4.10 6.77 10.47
C LEU A 40 -4.76 7.35 9.21
N ASN A 41 -5.68 6.63 8.56
CA ASN A 41 -6.45 7.21 7.44
C ASN A 41 -7.25 8.47 7.84
N LEU A 42 -7.59 8.61 9.12
CA LEU A 42 -8.32 9.77 9.65
C LEU A 42 -7.39 10.80 10.30
N ARG A 43 -6.38 10.33 11.03
CA ARG A 43 -5.51 11.20 11.85
C ARG A 43 -4.30 11.74 11.09
N ASP A 44 -3.74 10.91 10.20
CA ASP A 44 -2.57 11.24 9.38
C ASP A 44 -2.60 10.47 8.04
N PRO A 45 -3.50 10.85 7.11
CA PRO A 45 -3.60 10.21 5.80
C PRO A 45 -2.35 10.42 4.94
N ALA A 46 -1.49 11.39 5.27
CA ALA A 46 -0.24 11.63 4.56
C ALA A 46 0.75 10.49 4.79
N ALA A 47 0.90 10.01 6.03
CA ALA A 47 1.74 8.84 6.34
C ALA A 47 1.32 7.59 5.55
N VAL A 48 0.00 7.33 5.43
CA VAL A 48 -0.52 6.21 4.64
C VAL A 48 -0.23 6.39 3.15
N SER A 49 -0.48 7.58 2.62
CA SER A 49 -0.24 7.92 1.21
C SER A 49 1.25 7.82 0.83
N GLU A 50 2.15 8.14 1.76
CA GLU A 50 3.59 8.03 1.56
C GLU A 50 4.02 6.57 1.41
N VAL A 51 3.56 5.66 2.28
CA VAL A 51 3.87 4.23 2.16
C VAL A 51 3.35 3.65 0.84
N HIS A 52 2.15 4.02 0.40
CA HIS A 52 1.66 3.61 -0.92
C HIS A 52 2.55 4.13 -2.06
N ARG A 53 3.05 5.37 -1.96
CA ARG A 53 3.96 5.95 -2.96
C ARG A 53 5.29 5.19 -3.01
N GLU A 54 5.84 4.81 -1.87
CA GLU A 54 7.09 4.04 -1.81
C GLU A 54 6.97 2.69 -2.52
N TYR A 55 5.83 1.99 -2.38
CA TYR A 55 5.58 0.76 -3.13
C TYR A 55 5.48 0.99 -4.64
N LEU A 56 4.83 2.07 -5.08
CA LEU A 56 4.76 2.44 -6.51
C LEU A 56 6.15 2.79 -7.07
N GLU A 57 6.99 3.48 -6.31
CA GLU A 57 8.33 3.89 -6.73
C GLU A 57 9.26 2.68 -6.97
N VAL A 58 9.07 1.59 -6.23
CA VAL A 58 9.85 0.35 -6.43
C VAL A 58 9.21 -0.63 -7.44
N GLY A 59 8.09 -0.25 -8.06
CA GLY A 59 7.53 -0.96 -9.21
C GLY A 59 6.24 -1.75 -8.97
N CYS A 60 5.50 -1.44 -7.90
CA CYS A 60 4.07 -1.78 -7.83
C CYS A 60 3.26 -1.03 -8.90
#